data_AF-A0A8C5JW81-F1
#
_entry.id   AF-A0A8C5JW81-F1
#
_cell.length_a   1.000
_cell.length_b   1.000
_cell.length_c   1.000
_cell.angle_alpha   90.00
_cell.angle_beta   90.00
_cell.angle_gamma   90.00
#
_symmetry.space_group_name_H-M   'P 1'
#
loop_
_entity.id
_entity.type
_entity.pdbx_description
1 polymer ?
#
loop_
_entity_poly.entity_id
_entity_poly.type
_entity_poly.pdbx_seq_one_letter_code
_entity_poly.pdbx_strand_id
1 'polypeptide(L)'
;MSSALRLCPPLPALPWVRSFRFRLPGTGSPVEAAMAAASSSSSSSSSSSSSSSSSSSTSSCSSSAAAAGCREGPAVAAGPGWSDSQFRRYSFETRPIPRLSHSDPRAEELIENEEPVVLTDTNLVYPALKWDLDYLQENIGNGDFSVYSASTHKFLYYDEKKMANFKNFKPKSSREEMKFAEFVDRLKEIQQKGSAERLYLQQTLNDTVGRKIVVDFLGFNWNWINKQQGKRGWGQLTSNLLLIGMEGNVTPAHYDEQQNFFAQIKGYKRCILFPPDQFECLYPYPVHHPCDRQSQVDFDNPDYEKFPNFRNVVGYETVVGPGDVLYIPMYWWHHIESLLNGGITITVNFWYKGAPTPKRIEYPLKAHQKVAIMRNIEKMLGEALGNPQEVGPLLNMMIKGRYD
;
A
#
# COMPACT_ATOMS: atom_id res chain seq x y z
N MET A 1 25.62 28.63 -48.48
CA MET A 1 26.01 27.61 -47.49
C MET A 1 25.25 27.90 -46.21
N SER A 2 24.65 26.91 -45.55
CA SER A 2 23.97 27.07 -44.27
C SER A 2 24.17 25.79 -43.44
N SER A 3 24.44 25.93 -42.14
CA SER A 3 24.68 24.82 -41.22
C SER A 3 23.60 24.83 -40.14
N ALA A 4 22.89 23.71 -40.00
CA ALA A 4 21.70 23.63 -39.14
C ALA A 4 22.06 23.29 -37.68
N LEU A 5 21.41 23.98 -36.74
CA LEU A 5 21.31 23.56 -35.35
C LEU A 5 20.60 22.20 -35.28
N ARG A 6 21.21 21.21 -34.61
CA ARG A 6 20.59 19.90 -34.35
C ARG A 6 19.75 19.96 -33.08
N LEU A 7 18.45 19.74 -33.20
CA LEU A 7 17.55 19.49 -32.07
C LEU A 7 17.75 18.06 -31.55
N CYS A 8 17.52 17.85 -30.25
CA CYS A 8 17.54 16.53 -29.63
C CYS A 8 16.31 15.69 -30.05
N PRO A 9 16.44 14.35 -30.10
CA PRO A 9 15.30 13.46 -30.34
C PRO A 9 14.32 13.45 -29.13
N PRO A 10 13.02 13.19 -29.35
CA PRO A 10 12.06 13.04 -28.26
C PRO A 10 12.26 11.75 -27.47
N LEU A 11 11.86 11.77 -26.20
CA LEU A 11 11.88 10.59 -25.32
C LEU A 11 10.85 9.53 -25.78
N PRO A 12 11.13 8.22 -25.57
CA PRO A 12 10.21 7.15 -25.95
C PRO A 12 8.96 7.14 -25.04
N ALA A 13 7.78 6.99 -25.65
CA ALA A 13 6.51 6.92 -24.93
C ALA A 13 6.31 5.57 -24.21
N LEU A 14 5.71 5.61 -23.02
CA LEU A 14 5.52 4.43 -22.16
C LEU A 14 4.45 3.46 -22.74
N PRO A 15 4.70 2.12 -22.76
CA PRO A 15 3.79 1.17 -23.41
C PRO A 15 2.36 1.08 -22.84
N TRP A 16 2.19 1.37 -21.54
CA TRP A 16 0.98 1.04 -20.78
C TRP A 16 -0.17 2.05 -20.91
N VAL A 17 0.06 3.22 -21.51
CA VAL A 17 -0.98 4.26 -21.69
C VAL A 17 -2.08 3.83 -22.69
N ARG A 18 -1.87 2.77 -23.47
CA ARG A 18 -2.75 2.34 -24.57
C ARG A 18 -4.08 1.69 -24.17
N SER A 19 -4.30 1.34 -22.89
CA SER A 19 -5.57 0.76 -22.44
C SER A 19 -6.69 1.79 -22.21
N PHE A 20 -6.35 3.09 -22.08
CA PHE A 20 -7.34 4.15 -21.87
C PHE A 20 -7.90 4.68 -23.20
N ARG A 21 -8.94 4.02 -23.72
CA ARG A 21 -9.81 4.56 -24.78
C ARG A 21 -11.18 4.92 -24.23
N PHE A 22 -11.41 6.21 -23.99
CA PHE A 22 -12.77 6.75 -23.82
C PHE A 22 -13.61 6.42 -25.06
N ARG A 23 -14.75 5.72 -24.87
CA ARG A 23 -15.83 5.68 -25.86
C ARG A 23 -16.87 6.76 -25.49
N LEU A 24 -17.04 7.73 -26.37
CA LEU A 24 -18.26 8.55 -26.39
C LEU A 24 -19.38 7.77 -27.11
N PRO A 25 -20.65 7.82 -26.65
CA PRO A 25 -21.74 7.07 -27.25
C PRO A 25 -22.42 7.83 -28.41
N GLY A 26 -22.44 7.22 -29.60
CA GLY A 26 -23.09 7.77 -30.81
C GLY A 26 -22.29 8.89 -31.50
N THR A 27 -22.47 9.15 -32.79
CA THR A 27 -23.38 8.58 -33.81
C THR A 27 -22.76 8.67 -35.21
N GLY A 28 -23.08 7.72 -36.10
CA GLY A 28 -23.05 7.96 -37.56
C GLY A 28 -21.69 8.06 -38.27
N SER A 29 -21.58 7.33 -39.38
CA SER A 29 -20.54 7.42 -40.42
C SER A 29 -21.25 7.15 -41.76
N PRO A 30 -20.76 7.51 -42.97
CA PRO A 30 -19.48 8.15 -43.38
C PRO A 30 -19.72 9.59 -43.93
N VAL A 31 -18.85 10.35 -44.64
CA VAL A 31 -17.97 10.10 -45.80
C VAL A 31 -16.81 11.12 -45.88
N GLU A 32 -15.79 10.79 -46.69
CA GLU A 32 -14.58 11.48 -47.14
C GLU A 32 -14.62 13.03 -47.29
N ALA A 33 -13.47 13.71 -47.08
CA ALA A 33 -12.70 14.38 -48.16
C ALA A 33 -11.41 15.14 -47.70
N ALA A 34 -10.33 14.90 -48.44
CA ALA A 34 -9.14 15.73 -48.77
C ALA A 34 -8.62 16.90 -47.88
N MET A 35 -7.30 16.92 -47.69
CA MET A 35 -6.51 18.16 -47.49
C MET A 35 -6.35 18.94 -48.80
N ALA A 36 -6.45 20.27 -48.79
CA ALA A 36 -5.81 21.15 -49.77
C ALA A 36 -5.75 22.63 -49.31
N ALA A 37 -4.90 23.40 -50.01
CA ALA A 37 -4.75 24.86 -50.02
C ALA A 37 -3.94 25.54 -48.89
N ALA A 38 -2.97 26.37 -49.33
CA ALA A 38 -2.18 27.28 -48.51
C ALA A 38 -1.98 28.62 -49.27
N SER A 39 -1.48 29.62 -48.55
CA SER A 39 -0.82 30.86 -49.04
C SER A 39 -1.58 31.82 -49.97
N SER A 40 -1.94 33.00 -49.44
CA SER A 40 -1.75 34.35 -50.04
C SER A 40 -2.44 35.41 -49.14
N SER A 41 -2.03 36.68 -49.04
CA SER A 41 -0.73 37.36 -49.27
C SER A 41 -0.83 38.85 -48.87
N SER A 42 0.24 39.45 -48.30
CA SER A 42 0.58 40.92 -48.30
C SER A 42 -0.42 41.93 -47.65
N SER A 43 -0.07 43.14 -47.17
CA SER A 43 1.22 43.82 -46.87
C SER A 43 0.98 45.20 -46.18
N SER A 44 1.99 45.78 -45.51
CA SER A 44 2.16 47.24 -45.16
C SER A 44 1.08 47.94 -44.28
N SER A 45 1.29 49.03 -43.52
CA SER A 45 2.45 49.73 -42.88
C SER A 45 1.86 50.78 -41.87
N SER A 46 2.54 51.70 -41.16
CA SER A 46 3.94 52.17 -41.06
C SER A 46 4.25 52.84 -39.68
N SER A 47 5.43 53.46 -39.57
CA SER A 47 6.13 54.14 -38.45
C SER A 47 5.57 55.44 -37.82
N SER A 48 5.84 55.66 -36.51
CA SER A 48 6.47 56.84 -35.84
C SER A 48 6.15 56.84 -34.33
N SER A 49 7.00 57.11 -33.30
CA SER A 49 8.18 57.98 -33.03
C SER A 49 7.86 59.45 -32.68
N SER A 50 7.81 59.83 -31.39
CA SER A 50 8.87 60.60 -30.68
C SER A 50 8.37 61.10 -29.29
N SER A 51 9.15 61.91 -28.53
CA SER A 51 10.06 61.39 -27.48
C SER A 51 10.79 62.52 -26.68
N SER A 52 10.19 63.04 -25.61
CA SER A 52 10.77 64.05 -24.68
C SER A 52 10.05 63.99 -23.31
N SER A 53 10.66 63.97 -22.11
CA SER A 53 11.64 64.87 -21.43
C SER A 53 11.07 66.27 -21.12
N SER A 54 11.18 66.86 -19.93
CA SER A 54 11.81 66.45 -18.64
C SER A 54 11.57 67.54 -17.56
N SER A 55 11.64 67.20 -16.26
CA SER A 55 12.18 68.08 -15.19
C SER A 55 12.21 67.37 -13.83
N SER A 56 12.93 67.93 -12.85
CA SER A 56 13.13 67.36 -11.51
C SER A 56 13.32 68.46 -10.46
N SER A 57 13.02 68.18 -9.18
CA SER A 57 13.86 68.50 -8.01
C SER A 57 13.10 68.49 -6.67
N THR A 58 13.79 68.09 -5.59
CA THR A 58 13.39 68.17 -4.16
C THR A 58 12.16 67.32 -3.76
N SER A 59 11.92 66.97 -2.49
CA SER A 59 12.69 67.17 -1.24
C SER A 59 12.62 65.90 -0.37
N SER A 60 13.49 65.79 0.64
CA SER A 60 13.51 64.69 1.61
C SER A 60 12.80 65.07 2.92
N CYS A 61 11.92 64.20 3.44
CA CYS A 61 11.95 63.71 4.83
C CYS A 61 10.78 62.76 5.16
N SER A 62 11.16 61.59 5.65
CA SER A 62 10.41 60.44 6.17
C SER A 62 9.14 60.73 6.98
N SER A 63 8.11 59.88 6.80
CA SER A 63 6.99 59.72 7.74
C SER A 63 6.50 58.26 7.84
N SER A 64 5.98 57.91 9.03
CA SER A 64 5.19 56.71 9.41
C SER A 64 5.71 55.28 9.11
N ALA A 65 6.17 54.64 10.20
CA ALA A 65 5.73 53.33 10.72
C ALA A 65 5.69 52.04 9.86
N ALA A 66 6.42 51.00 10.30
CA ALA A 66 6.10 49.58 10.11
C ALA A 66 6.83 48.67 11.13
N ALA A 67 6.38 47.41 11.23
CA ALA A 67 7.11 46.24 11.75
C ALA A 67 7.52 46.20 13.25
N ALA A 68 6.53 46.04 14.14
CA ALA A 68 6.77 45.29 15.39
C ALA A 68 6.91 43.79 15.04
N GLY A 69 8.09 43.20 15.24
CA GLY A 69 8.38 41.84 14.82
C GLY A 69 7.90 40.77 15.81
N CYS A 70 6.78 40.10 15.50
CA CYS A 70 6.41 38.85 16.15
C CYS A 70 7.45 37.76 15.82
N ARG A 71 8.36 37.48 16.76
CA ARG A 71 9.18 36.27 16.69
C ARG A 71 8.33 35.08 17.13
N GLU A 72 7.90 34.26 16.18
CA GLU A 72 7.40 32.94 16.50
C GLU A 72 8.51 32.14 17.21
N GLY A 73 8.18 31.55 18.36
CA GLY A 73 9.09 30.66 19.07
C GLY A 73 9.32 29.37 18.27
N PRO A 74 10.40 28.63 18.55
CA PRO A 74 10.58 27.31 17.95
C PRO A 74 9.37 26.44 18.29
N ALA A 75 8.78 25.81 17.27
CA ALA A 75 7.63 24.93 17.45
C ALA A 75 7.99 23.85 18.49
N VAL A 76 7.24 23.79 19.58
CA VAL A 76 7.38 22.73 20.58
C VAL A 76 7.13 21.42 19.84
N ALA A 77 8.15 20.56 19.80
CA ALA A 77 8.04 19.25 19.18
C ALA A 77 6.95 18.47 19.92
N ALA A 78 5.77 18.37 19.28
CA ALA A 78 4.72 17.50 19.76
C ALA A 78 5.30 16.08 19.88
N GLY A 79 4.96 15.39 20.97
CA GLY A 79 5.33 13.98 21.11
C GLY A 79 4.75 13.13 19.97
N PRO A 80 5.14 11.84 19.88
CA PRO A 80 4.42 10.92 19.01
C PRO A 80 2.91 11.06 19.24
N GLY A 81 2.11 11.06 18.18
CA GLY A 81 0.64 11.21 18.25
C GLY A 81 -0.09 9.99 18.82
N TRP A 82 0.61 9.22 19.65
CA TRP A 82 0.22 7.95 20.26
C TRP A 82 1.07 7.68 21.51
N SER A 83 0.65 6.71 22.32
CA SER A 83 1.39 6.24 23.50
C SER A 83 1.27 4.72 23.67
N ASP A 84 2.21 4.11 24.39
CA ASP A 84 2.28 2.66 24.62
C ASP A 84 1.00 2.04 25.23
N SER A 85 0.20 2.84 25.93
CA SER A 85 -1.12 2.42 26.45
C SER A 85 -2.14 2.06 25.37
N GLN A 86 -1.87 2.42 24.11
CA GLN A 86 -2.72 2.13 22.95
C GLN A 86 -2.32 0.84 22.20
N PHE A 87 -1.25 0.16 22.65
CA PHE A 87 -0.76 -1.08 22.05
C PHE A 87 -1.42 -2.30 22.67
N ARG A 88 -1.63 -3.35 21.86
CA ARG A 88 -1.98 -4.67 22.37
C ARG A 88 -0.75 -5.34 22.98
N ARG A 89 -0.94 -6.09 24.07
CA ARG A 89 0.15 -6.83 24.73
C ARG A 89 0.23 -8.24 24.14
N TYR A 90 1.44 -8.64 23.76
CA TYR A 90 1.75 -9.96 23.19
C TYR A 90 2.85 -10.64 23.99
N SER A 91 3.02 -11.94 23.77
CA SER A 91 3.87 -12.83 24.58
C SER A 91 5.31 -12.97 24.06
N PHE A 92 5.72 -12.15 23.09
CA PHE A 92 7.01 -12.21 22.41
C PHE A 92 7.74 -10.86 22.46
N GLU A 93 9.06 -10.89 22.30
CA GLU A 93 9.89 -9.69 22.21
C GLU A 93 9.87 -9.10 20.80
N THR A 94 10.10 -7.78 20.70
CA THR A 94 10.23 -7.08 19.42
C THR A 94 11.45 -6.15 19.41
N ARG A 95 11.98 -5.89 18.20
CA ARG A 95 13.08 -4.94 17.93
C ARG A 95 12.57 -3.83 17.02
N PRO A 96 13.02 -2.57 17.15
CA PRO A 96 12.53 -1.49 16.29
C PRO A 96 12.96 -1.68 14.83
N ILE A 97 12.03 -1.53 13.88
CA ILE A 97 12.34 -1.37 12.45
C ILE A 97 13.01 0.01 12.26
N PRO A 98 14.11 0.12 11.47
CA PRO A 98 14.74 1.40 11.20
C PRO A 98 13.78 2.41 10.55
N ARG A 99 13.69 3.62 11.12
CA ARG A 99 13.01 4.78 10.54
C ARG A 99 14.07 5.69 9.93
N LEU A 100 14.05 5.85 8.61
CA LEU A 100 15.11 6.50 7.81
C LEU A 100 14.54 7.44 6.74
N SER A 101 15.39 8.33 6.21
CA SER A 101 15.11 9.05 4.97
C SER A 101 15.18 8.09 3.77
N HIS A 102 14.35 8.31 2.75
CA HIS A 102 14.45 7.65 1.46
C HIS A 102 15.76 7.98 0.70
N SER A 103 16.51 8.97 1.18
CA SER A 103 17.83 9.37 0.66
C SER A 103 19.01 8.74 1.43
N ASP A 104 18.74 8.06 2.56
CA ASP A 104 19.75 7.39 3.36
C ASP A 104 20.24 6.11 2.66
N PRO A 105 21.56 5.93 2.42
CA PRO A 105 22.09 4.71 1.80
C PRO A 105 21.69 3.42 2.53
N ARG A 106 21.50 3.47 3.86
CA ARG A 106 21.08 2.32 4.67
C ARG A 106 19.65 1.90 4.38
N ALA A 107 18.78 2.85 4.03
CA ALA A 107 17.40 2.56 3.64
C ALA A 107 17.36 1.88 2.27
N GLU A 108 18.21 2.31 1.35
CA GLU A 108 18.40 1.68 0.05
C GLU A 108 18.96 0.25 0.19
N GLU A 109 19.95 0.05 1.06
CA GLU A 109 20.56 -1.25 1.40
C GLU A 109 19.53 -2.25 1.98
N LEU A 110 18.73 -1.85 2.97
CA LEU A 110 17.67 -2.70 3.54
C LEU A 110 16.67 -3.17 2.47
N ILE A 111 16.27 -2.30 1.55
CA ILE A 111 15.35 -2.64 0.45
C ILE A 111 16.02 -3.56 -0.59
N GLU A 112 17.36 -3.55 -0.73
CA GLU A 112 18.09 -4.47 -1.62
C GLU A 112 18.27 -5.85 -0.97
N ASN A 113 18.47 -5.90 0.35
CA ASN A 113 18.61 -7.14 1.12
C ASN A 113 17.27 -7.86 1.39
N GLU A 114 16.13 -7.26 1.02
CA GLU A 114 14.77 -7.71 1.34
C GLU A 114 14.46 -7.69 2.85
N GLU A 115 14.89 -6.61 3.52
CA GLU A 115 14.66 -6.31 4.95
C GLU A 115 13.73 -5.09 5.14
N PRO A 116 12.90 -5.05 6.19
CA PRO A 116 11.93 -3.97 6.38
C PRO A 116 12.58 -2.65 6.82
N VAL A 117 12.03 -1.55 6.31
CA VAL A 117 12.43 -0.18 6.66
C VAL A 117 11.23 0.75 6.58
N VAL A 118 11.14 1.73 7.47
CA VAL A 118 10.19 2.84 7.37
C VAL A 118 10.89 4.05 6.76
N LEU A 119 10.31 4.57 5.68
CA LEU A 119 10.78 5.72 4.93
C LEU A 119 9.90 6.92 5.27
N THR A 120 10.48 7.95 5.91
CA THR A 120 9.71 9.02 6.57
C THR A 120 9.40 10.23 5.68
N ASP A 121 9.96 10.29 4.47
CA ASP A 121 9.99 11.50 3.63
C ASP A 121 9.79 11.23 2.12
N THR A 122 9.37 10.01 1.74
CA THR A 122 9.16 9.60 0.33
C THR A 122 8.21 10.49 -0.46
N ASN A 123 7.29 11.18 0.23
CA ASN A 123 6.14 11.87 -0.34
C ASN A 123 5.27 10.96 -1.25
N LEU A 124 5.35 9.63 -1.10
CA LEU A 124 4.73 8.65 -2.01
C LEU A 124 3.24 8.92 -2.24
N VAL A 125 2.50 9.14 -1.16
CA VAL A 125 1.05 9.41 -1.17
C VAL A 125 0.72 10.85 -0.74
N TYR A 126 1.63 11.80 -0.92
CA TYR A 126 1.47 13.19 -0.43
C TYR A 126 0.10 13.83 -0.76
N PRO A 127 -0.44 13.74 -2.00
CA PRO A 127 -1.78 14.27 -2.30
C PRO A 127 -2.91 13.64 -1.49
N ALA A 128 -2.77 12.38 -1.06
CA ALA A 128 -3.77 11.66 -0.29
C ALA A 128 -3.72 11.95 1.21
N LEU A 129 -2.72 12.67 1.73
CA LEU A 129 -2.63 13.01 3.17
C LEU A 129 -3.78 13.91 3.66
N LYS A 130 -4.56 14.49 2.73
CA LYS A 130 -5.83 15.20 3.02
C LYS A 130 -7.07 14.29 3.04
N TRP A 131 -6.94 12.98 2.83
CA TRP A 131 -8.08 12.07 2.79
C TRP A 131 -8.61 11.77 4.19
N ASP A 132 -9.91 11.96 4.34
CA ASP A 132 -10.74 11.48 5.44
C ASP A 132 -12.08 10.96 4.90
N LEU A 133 -13.03 10.62 5.78
CA LEU A 133 -14.30 10.04 5.33
C LEU A 133 -15.12 11.03 4.50
N ASP A 134 -15.11 12.32 4.85
CA ASP A 134 -15.93 13.32 4.15
C ASP A 134 -15.33 13.63 2.77
N TYR A 135 -14.00 13.82 2.69
CA TYR A 135 -13.32 13.98 1.40
C TYR A 135 -13.48 12.75 0.50
N LEU A 136 -13.40 11.54 1.04
CA LEU A 136 -13.60 10.33 0.26
C LEU A 136 -15.08 10.15 -0.12
N GLN A 137 -16.04 10.40 0.76
CA GLN A 137 -17.47 10.28 0.45
C GLN A 137 -17.91 11.26 -0.66
N GLU A 138 -17.36 12.47 -0.70
CA GLU A 138 -17.61 13.43 -1.80
C GLU A 138 -16.97 12.98 -3.14
N ASN A 139 -15.81 12.33 -3.10
CA ASN A 139 -14.92 12.25 -4.28
C ASN A 139 -14.60 10.84 -4.80
N ILE A 140 -14.80 9.79 -4.02
CA ILE A 140 -14.39 8.42 -4.40
C ILE A 140 -15.33 7.79 -5.43
N GLY A 141 -16.55 8.32 -5.59
CA GLY A 141 -17.51 7.89 -6.60
C GLY A 141 -18.39 6.71 -6.17
N ASN A 142 -19.29 6.29 -7.07
CA ASN A 142 -20.42 5.41 -6.75
C ASN A 142 -20.13 3.91 -6.98
N GLY A 143 -18.85 3.53 -6.96
CA GLY A 143 -18.42 2.13 -6.99
C GLY A 143 -18.90 1.36 -5.75
N ASP A 144 -18.84 0.03 -5.84
CA ASP A 144 -19.00 -0.86 -4.68
C ASP A 144 -17.64 -1.12 -4.03
N PHE A 145 -17.67 -1.28 -2.71
CA PHE A 145 -16.49 -1.46 -1.87
C PHE A 145 -16.64 -2.71 -1.01
N SER A 146 -15.66 -3.60 -1.06
CA SER A 146 -15.58 -4.74 -0.15
C SER A 146 -15.31 -4.26 1.29
N VAL A 147 -16.31 -4.42 2.15
CA VAL A 147 -16.24 -4.14 3.59
C VAL A 147 -16.37 -5.44 4.35
N TYR A 148 -15.45 -5.67 5.29
CA TYR A 148 -15.49 -6.81 6.18
C TYR A 148 -16.14 -6.40 7.51
N SER A 149 -17.09 -7.19 7.99
CA SER A 149 -17.80 -7.03 9.27
C SER A 149 -17.41 -8.14 10.24
N ALA A 150 -17.19 -7.80 11.52
CA ALA A 150 -16.78 -8.76 12.55
C ALA A 150 -17.30 -8.38 13.94
N SER A 151 -17.56 -9.39 14.78
CA SER A 151 -17.85 -9.23 16.23
C SER A 151 -16.60 -9.28 17.11
N THR A 152 -15.42 -9.37 16.49
CA THR A 152 -14.11 -9.37 17.15
C THR A 152 -13.18 -8.40 16.42
N HIS A 153 -12.08 -8.03 17.06
CA HIS A 153 -11.12 -7.10 16.49
C HIS A 153 -10.16 -7.75 15.47
N LYS A 154 -10.11 -9.09 15.40
CA LYS A 154 -9.25 -9.86 14.48
C LYS A 154 -9.95 -10.18 13.16
N PHE A 155 -9.54 -9.50 12.09
CA PHE A 155 -10.00 -9.71 10.72
C PHE A 155 -9.14 -10.75 10.02
N LEU A 156 -9.40 -12.03 10.31
CA LEU A 156 -8.78 -13.17 9.63
C LEU A 156 -9.40 -13.33 8.23
N TYR A 157 -8.65 -13.06 7.18
CA TYR A 157 -9.14 -13.18 5.80
C TYR A 157 -9.30 -14.66 5.40
N TYR A 158 -10.04 -14.90 4.33
CA TYR A 158 -10.25 -16.24 3.78
C TYR A 158 -10.43 -16.21 2.26
N ASP A 159 -9.85 -17.18 1.56
CA ASP A 159 -10.12 -17.43 0.16
C ASP A 159 -11.45 -18.20 0.02
N GLU A 160 -12.50 -17.50 -0.41
CA GLU A 160 -13.83 -18.05 -0.67
C GLU A 160 -13.79 -19.28 -1.59
N LYS A 161 -12.86 -19.34 -2.56
CA LYS A 161 -12.73 -20.47 -3.50
C LYS A 161 -12.25 -21.73 -2.80
N LYS A 162 -11.49 -21.60 -1.72
CA LYS A 162 -10.98 -22.72 -0.91
C LYS A 162 -11.96 -23.18 0.16
N MET A 163 -13.05 -22.45 0.44
CA MET A 163 -14.05 -22.84 1.45
C MET A 163 -14.71 -24.19 1.14
N ALA A 164 -14.90 -24.52 -0.15
CA ALA A 164 -15.42 -25.81 -0.60
C ALA A 164 -14.57 -27.01 -0.12
N ASN A 165 -13.25 -26.82 0.00
CA ASN A 165 -12.31 -27.85 0.45
C ASN A 165 -12.51 -28.19 1.95
N PHE A 166 -12.88 -27.22 2.78
CA PHE A 166 -12.92 -27.32 4.24
C PHE A 166 -14.30 -26.97 4.79
N LYS A 167 -15.29 -27.85 4.60
CA LYS A 167 -16.71 -27.66 5.00
C LYS A 167 -16.93 -27.30 6.48
N ASN A 168 -15.97 -27.61 7.36
CA ASN A 168 -16.03 -27.28 8.79
C ASN A 168 -15.51 -25.87 9.12
N PHE A 169 -14.86 -25.18 8.18
CA PHE A 169 -14.39 -23.82 8.35
C PHE A 169 -15.58 -22.83 8.37
N LYS A 170 -15.63 -22.00 9.41
CA LYS A 170 -16.58 -20.89 9.53
C LYS A 170 -15.77 -19.59 9.63
N PRO A 171 -15.96 -18.62 8.70
CA PRO A 171 -15.33 -17.31 8.81
C PRO A 171 -15.63 -16.62 10.15
N LYS A 172 -14.65 -15.90 10.70
CA LYS A 172 -14.82 -15.04 11.89
C LYS A 172 -15.27 -13.61 11.55
N SER A 173 -15.27 -13.27 10.26
CA SER A 173 -15.76 -12.03 9.68
C SER A 173 -16.50 -12.34 8.39
N SER A 174 -17.51 -11.55 8.05
CA SER A 174 -18.25 -11.60 6.77
C SER A 174 -17.74 -10.53 5.82
N ARG A 175 -17.77 -10.79 4.50
CA ARG A 175 -17.55 -9.78 3.46
C ARG A 175 -18.89 -9.32 2.90
N GLU A 176 -19.07 -8.02 2.79
CA GLU A 176 -20.25 -7.34 2.28
C GLU A 176 -19.80 -6.29 1.24
N GLU A 177 -20.52 -6.17 0.13
CA GLU A 177 -20.27 -5.12 -0.87
C GLU A 177 -21.27 -3.98 -0.65
N MET A 178 -20.80 -2.75 -0.49
CA MET A 178 -21.63 -1.58 -0.22
C MET A 178 -21.04 -0.29 -0.82
N LYS A 179 -21.84 0.77 -0.92
CA LYS A 179 -21.37 2.10 -1.33
C LYS A 179 -20.56 2.75 -0.21
N PHE A 180 -19.64 3.63 -0.57
CA PHE A 180 -18.80 4.33 0.41
C PHE A 180 -19.62 5.15 1.42
N ALA A 181 -20.72 5.76 0.99
CA ALA A 181 -21.65 6.47 1.88
C ALA A 181 -22.28 5.52 2.93
N GLU A 182 -22.75 4.34 2.50
CA GLU A 182 -23.35 3.32 3.37
C GLU A 182 -22.35 2.80 4.41
N PHE A 183 -21.08 2.62 4.01
CA PHE A 183 -19.98 2.30 4.92
C PHE A 183 -19.75 3.40 5.96
N VAL A 184 -19.69 4.67 5.54
CA VAL A 184 -19.48 5.81 6.44
C VAL A 184 -20.66 6.01 7.40
N ASP A 185 -21.89 5.79 6.95
CA ASP A 185 -23.08 5.91 7.80
C ASP A 185 -23.20 4.73 8.78
N ARG A 186 -22.85 3.50 8.38
CA ARG A 186 -22.75 2.35 9.32
C ARG A 186 -21.65 2.55 10.36
N LEU A 187 -20.52 3.19 10.02
CA LEU A 187 -19.51 3.60 11.01
C LEU A 187 -20.08 4.60 12.05
N LYS A 188 -20.83 5.62 11.60
CA LYS A 188 -21.50 6.58 12.48
C LYS A 188 -22.51 5.89 13.39
N GLU A 189 -23.33 4.97 12.85
CA GLU A 189 -24.28 4.19 13.64
C GLU A 189 -23.62 3.31 14.71
N ILE A 190 -22.55 2.60 14.36
CA ILE A 190 -21.79 1.76 15.31
C ILE A 190 -21.27 2.61 16.48
N GLN A 191 -20.71 3.79 16.18
CA GLN A 191 -20.21 4.73 17.19
C GLN A 191 -21.33 5.30 18.06
N GLN A 192 -22.45 5.71 17.47
CA GLN A 192 -23.60 6.27 18.20
C GLN A 192 -24.31 5.24 19.09
N LYS A 193 -24.38 3.98 18.64
CA LYS A 193 -25.04 2.87 19.35
C LYS A 193 -24.14 2.18 20.38
N GLY A 194 -22.84 2.48 20.39
CA GLY A 194 -21.85 1.77 21.21
C GLY A 194 -21.72 0.29 20.84
N SER A 195 -21.90 -0.04 19.56
CA SER A 195 -21.92 -1.44 19.10
C SER A 195 -20.53 -2.10 19.22
N ALA A 196 -20.52 -3.39 19.56
CA ALA A 196 -19.32 -4.23 19.54
C ALA A 196 -18.93 -4.69 18.11
N GLU A 197 -19.77 -4.41 17.11
CA GLU A 197 -19.48 -4.63 15.69
C GLU A 197 -18.28 -3.78 15.24
N ARG A 198 -17.46 -4.37 14.37
CA ARG A 198 -16.29 -3.73 13.76
C ARG A 198 -16.32 -3.89 12.25
N LEU A 199 -15.97 -2.81 11.55
CA LEU A 199 -15.85 -2.77 10.10
C LEU A 199 -14.40 -2.56 9.67
N TYR A 200 -14.06 -3.11 8.50
CA TYR A 200 -12.79 -2.86 7.82
C TYR A 200 -13.02 -2.86 6.30
N LEU A 201 -13.00 -1.69 5.67
CA LEU A 201 -13.03 -1.57 4.21
C LEU A 201 -11.66 -1.93 3.64
N GLN A 202 -11.63 -2.81 2.64
CA GLN A 202 -10.42 -3.26 1.97
C GLN A 202 -10.69 -3.41 0.46
N GLN A 203 -10.55 -2.31 -0.29
CA GLN A 203 -10.95 -2.23 -1.69
C GLN A 203 -9.76 -1.91 -2.61
N THR A 204 -9.61 -2.64 -3.72
CA THR A 204 -8.60 -2.27 -4.73
C THR A 204 -9.09 -1.05 -5.51
N LEU A 205 -8.28 0.02 -5.53
CA LEU A 205 -8.51 1.22 -6.32
C LEU A 205 -8.50 0.87 -7.82
N ASN A 206 -9.45 1.41 -8.57
CA ASN A 206 -9.70 1.08 -9.97
C ASN A 206 -10.40 2.24 -10.70
N ASP A 207 -10.60 2.12 -12.01
CA ASP A 207 -11.10 3.18 -12.90
C ASP A 207 -12.52 3.71 -12.58
N THR A 208 -13.25 3.12 -11.62
CA THR A 208 -14.54 3.66 -11.15
C THR A 208 -14.41 4.83 -10.18
N VAL A 209 -13.20 5.13 -9.68
CA VAL A 209 -13.02 6.22 -8.71
C VAL A 209 -13.24 7.61 -9.31
N GLY A 210 -13.80 8.53 -8.51
CA GLY A 210 -14.13 9.88 -8.95
C GLY A 210 -12.91 10.75 -9.27
N ARG A 211 -13.13 11.80 -10.08
CA ARG A 211 -12.07 12.56 -10.76
C ARG A 211 -11.01 13.15 -9.83
N LYS A 212 -11.36 13.62 -8.62
CA LYS A 212 -10.35 14.18 -7.69
C LYS A 212 -9.40 13.08 -7.16
N ILE A 213 -9.89 11.85 -6.95
CA ILE A 213 -9.06 10.70 -6.54
C ILE A 213 -8.11 10.29 -7.68
N VAL A 214 -8.54 10.36 -8.94
CA VAL A 214 -7.65 10.14 -10.10
C VAL A 214 -6.54 11.20 -10.14
N VAL A 215 -6.85 12.48 -9.89
CA VAL A 215 -5.84 13.55 -9.81
C VAL A 215 -4.85 13.32 -8.67
N ASP A 216 -5.34 12.93 -7.49
CA ASP A 216 -4.48 12.62 -6.34
C ASP A 216 -3.57 11.43 -6.61
N PHE A 217 -4.10 10.36 -7.19
CA PHE A 217 -3.35 9.15 -7.59
C PHE A 217 -2.28 9.47 -8.64
N LEU A 218 -2.57 10.31 -9.63
CA LEU A 218 -1.58 10.79 -10.61
C LEU A 218 -0.49 11.66 -9.96
N GLY A 219 -0.79 12.33 -8.84
CA GLY A 219 0.17 13.13 -8.07
C GLY A 219 1.03 12.34 -7.08
N PHE A 220 0.87 11.02 -6.96
CA PHE A 220 1.76 10.17 -6.15
C PHE A 220 3.20 10.20 -6.69
N ASN A 221 4.20 9.87 -5.86
CA ASN A 221 5.61 9.91 -6.24
C ASN A 221 6.04 8.70 -7.11
N TRP A 222 5.41 8.56 -8.27
CA TRP A 222 5.69 7.54 -9.29
C TRP A 222 7.16 7.54 -9.72
N ASN A 223 7.80 8.72 -9.78
CA ASN A 223 9.22 8.86 -10.07
C ASN A 223 10.12 8.13 -9.06
N TRP A 224 9.80 8.15 -7.76
CA TRP A 224 10.54 7.42 -6.74
C TRP A 224 10.23 5.91 -6.78
N ILE A 225 8.96 5.52 -6.75
CA ILE A 225 8.59 4.09 -6.61
C ILE A 225 8.91 3.28 -7.88
N ASN A 226 8.77 3.86 -9.07
CA ASN A 226 9.16 3.20 -10.33
C ASN A 226 10.69 3.04 -10.43
N LYS A 227 11.48 3.91 -9.77
CA LYS A 227 12.93 3.71 -9.64
C LYS A 227 13.25 2.55 -8.70
N GLN A 228 12.54 2.40 -7.58
CA GLN A 228 12.74 1.24 -6.70
C GLN A 228 12.38 -0.07 -7.40
N GLN A 229 11.22 -0.13 -8.07
CA GLN A 229 10.84 -1.27 -8.92
C GLN A 229 11.92 -1.61 -9.95
N GLY A 230 12.42 -0.60 -10.67
CA GLY A 230 13.43 -0.76 -11.72
C GLY A 230 14.80 -1.21 -11.22
N LYS A 231 15.26 -0.70 -10.07
CA LYS A 231 16.52 -1.11 -9.43
C LYS A 231 16.48 -2.58 -9.00
N ARG A 232 15.42 -2.98 -8.28
CA ARG A 232 15.27 -4.32 -7.70
C ARG A 232 14.81 -5.39 -8.70
N GLY A 233 14.64 -5.03 -9.98
CA GLY A 233 14.17 -5.95 -11.02
C GLY A 233 12.79 -6.55 -10.76
N TRP A 234 11.94 -5.86 -9.98
CA TRP A 234 10.60 -6.33 -9.63
C TRP A 234 9.68 -6.37 -10.86
N GLY A 235 8.71 -7.29 -10.83
CA GLY A 235 7.64 -7.35 -11.82
C GLY A 235 6.66 -6.18 -11.70
N GLN A 236 5.56 -6.25 -12.46
CA GLN A 236 4.53 -5.20 -12.47
C GLN A 236 3.92 -4.95 -11.07
N LEU A 237 3.52 -3.70 -10.82
CA LEU A 237 2.48 -3.36 -9.86
C LEU A 237 1.19 -4.12 -10.24
N THR A 238 0.55 -4.79 -9.29
CA THR A 238 -0.72 -5.50 -9.54
C THR A 238 -1.95 -4.72 -9.10
N SER A 239 -1.82 -3.98 -8.00
CA SER A 239 -2.96 -3.41 -7.29
C SER A 239 -2.50 -2.40 -6.24
N ASN A 240 -3.40 -1.45 -5.95
CA ASN A 240 -3.33 -0.56 -4.81
C ASN A 240 -4.57 -0.81 -3.94
N LEU A 241 -4.40 -1.46 -2.79
CA LEU A 241 -5.47 -1.69 -1.83
C LEU A 241 -5.63 -0.46 -0.95
N LEU A 242 -6.82 0.14 -0.94
CA LEU A 242 -7.27 1.11 0.05
C LEU A 242 -7.78 0.34 1.27
N LEU A 243 -7.19 0.60 2.44
CA LEU A 243 -7.56 0.01 3.72
C LEU A 243 -8.08 1.09 4.66
N ILE A 244 -9.37 1.06 5.00
CA ILE A 244 -9.98 1.95 6.02
C ILE A 244 -10.49 1.10 7.19
N GLY A 245 -9.79 1.18 8.32
CA GLY A 245 -10.06 0.37 9.51
C GLY A 245 -10.36 1.22 10.75
N MET A 246 -11.28 0.75 11.58
CA MET A 246 -11.56 1.33 12.90
C MET A 246 -10.38 1.17 13.87
N GLU A 247 -10.31 2.02 14.89
CA GLU A 247 -9.35 1.89 15.99
C GLU A 247 -9.41 0.52 16.68
N GLY A 248 -8.25 -0.03 17.02
CA GLY A 248 -8.12 -1.35 17.61
C GLY A 248 -8.33 -2.54 16.67
N ASN A 249 -8.66 -2.35 15.39
CA ASN A 249 -8.73 -3.44 14.41
C ASN A 249 -7.35 -4.09 14.20
N VAL A 250 -7.33 -5.40 14.01
CA VAL A 250 -6.14 -6.22 13.75
C VAL A 250 -6.32 -7.01 12.47
N THR A 251 -5.34 -6.94 11.57
CA THR A 251 -5.09 -7.97 10.55
C THR A 251 -4.06 -8.95 11.14
N PRO A 252 -4.43 -10.22 11.40
CA PRO A 252 -3.53 -11.21 12.01
C PRO A 252 -2.27 -11.49 11.20
N ALA A 253 -1.26 -12.08 11.84
CA ALA A 253 0.03 -12.42 11.22
C ALA A 253 -0.12 -13.29 9.97
N HIS A 254 0.36 -12.78 8.83
CA HIS A 254 0.38 -13.46 7.54
C HIS A 254 1.51 -12.95 6.66
N TYR A 255 1.87 -13.66 5.59
CA TYR A 255 2.85 -13.21 4.61
C TYR A 255 2.26 -13.08 3.19
N ASP A 256 2.82 -12.17 2.39
CA ASP A 256 2.46 -11.98 0.98
C ASP A 256 3.46 -12.60 0.00
N GLU A 257 2.94 -13.10 -1.13
CA GLU A 257 3.74 -13.57 -2.27
C GLU A 257 4.04 -12.40 -3.27
N GLN A 258 4.06 -11.16 -2.76
CA GLN A 258 4.40 -9.93 -3.47
C GLN A 258 5.20 -8.99 -2.58
N GLN A 259 6.02 -8.13 -3.19
CA GLN A 259 6.72 -7.01 -2.52
C GLN A 259 5.71 -5.89 -2.25
N ASN A 260 5.80 -5.21 -1.10
CA ASN A 260 4.78 -4.26 -0.67
C ASN A 260 5.38 -2.98 -0.08
N PHE A 261 5.05 -1.82 -0.67
CA PHE A 261 5.20 -0.51 0.01
C PHE A 261 3.85 -0.11 0.63
N PHE A 262 3.81 -0.06 1.95
CA PHE A 262 2.62 0.21 2.76
C PHE A 262 2.61 1.68 3.19
N ALA A 263 1.84 2.52 2.51
CA ALA A 263 1.84 3.97 2.68
C ALA A 263 0.69 4.45 3.57
N GLN A 264 1.03 4.97 4.75
CA GLN A 264 0.07 5.36 5.77
C GLN A 264 -0.43 6.80 5.54
N ILE A 265 -1.76 6.98 5.58
CA ILE A 265 -2.42 8.23 5.16
C ILE A 265 -3.09 8.95 6.34
N LYS A 266 -3.87 8.23 7.17
CA LYS A 266 -4.59 8.81 8.32
C LYS A 266 -4.52 7.88 9.53
N GLY A 267 -4.40 8.46 10.72
CA GLY A 267 -4.25 7.71 11.98
C GLY A 267 -2.94 6.92 12.05
N TYR A 268 -2.80 6.09 13.07
CA TYR A 268 -1.59 5.31 13.33
C TYR A 268 -1.87 3.81 13.26
N LYS A 269 -0.94 3.06 12.65
CA LYS A 269 -0.92 1.59 12.67
C LYS A 269 0.41 1.11 13.23
N ARG A 270 0.36 0.14 14.14
CA ARG A 270 1.51 -0.61 14.62
C ARG A 270 1.65 -1.85 13.75
N CYS A 271 2.83 -2.06 13.20
CA CYS A 271 3.17 -3.17 12.33
C CYS A 271 4.25 -4.00 13.02
N ILE A 272 3.96 -5.28 13.27
CA ILE A 272 4.88 -6.26 13.84
C ILE A 272 5.19 -7.28 12.74
N LEU A 273 6.43 -7.28 12.26
CA LEU A 273 6.92 -8.10 11.17
C LEU A 273 7.78 -9.25 11.70
N PHE A 274 7.81 -10.39 10.99
CA PHE A 274 8.70 -11.50 11.30
C PHE A 274 9.37 -12.03 10.02
N PRO A 275 10.68 -12.31 10.03
CA PRO A 275 11.40 -12.78 8.85
C PRO A 275 10.92 -14.15 8.36
N PRO A 276 11.16 -14.51 7.08
CA PRO A 276 10.65 -15.75 6.48
C PRO A 276 11.23 -17.05 7.08
N ASP A 277 12.29 -16.98 7.89
CA ASP A 277 12.88 -18.12 8.61
C ASP A 277 12.07 -18.50 9.87
N GLN A 278 11.32 -17.58 10.47
CA GLN A 278 10.42 -17.86 11.60
C GLN A 278 9.11 -18.58 11.18
N PHE A 279 9.05 -19.12 9.96
CA PHE A 279 7.96 -20.00 9.49
C PHE A 279 7.67 -21.16 10.46
N GLU A 280 8.73 -21.76 11.02
CA GLU A 280 8.67 -22.86 12.00
C GLU A 280 8.08 -22.44 13.37
N CYS A 281 8.04 -21.14 13.65
CA CYS A 281 7.44 -20.56 14.86
C CYS A 281 6.00 -20.07 14.65
N LEU A 282 5.62 -19.77 13.40
CA LEU A 282 4.39 -19.07 13.05
C LEU A 282 3.30 -19.98 12.45
N TYR A 283 3.60 -21.25 12.16
CA TYR A 283 2.63 -22.31 11.86
C TYR A 283 1.49 -21.89 10.90
N PRO A 284 1.76 -21.67 9.61
CA PRO A 284 0.72 -21.31 8.65
C PRO A 284 -0.41 -22.34 8.58
N TYR A 285 -1.59 -21.90 8.15
CA TYR A 285 -2.61 -22.83 7.64
C TYR A 285 -2.11 -23.54 6.37
N PRO A 286 -2.49 -24.82 6.13
CA PRO A 286 -2.15 -25.53 4.90
C PRO A 286 -2.57 -24.77 3.63
N VAL A 287 -1.83 -24.92 2.53
CA VAL A 287 -1.99 -24.11 1.31
C VAL A 287 -3.40 -24.20 0.71
N HIS A 288 -4.09 -25.32 0.92
CA HIS A 288 -5.45 -25.57 0.44
C HIS A 288 -6.57 -25.08 1.37
N HIS A 289 -6.23 -24.62 2.57
CA HIS A 289 -7.18 -24.07 3.55
C HIS A 289 -7.59 -22.63 3.17
N PRO A 290 -8.82 -22.17 3.50
CA PRO A 290 -9.25 -20.80 3.22
C PRO A 290 -8.30 -19.72 3.76
N CYS A 291 -7.73 -19.94 4.95
CA CYS A 291 -6.79 -19.01 5.58
C CYS A 291 -5.31 -19.20 5.16
N ASP A 292 -5.04 -19.74 3.97
CA ASP A 292 -3.68 -19.85 3.40
C ASP A 292 -2.83 -18.57 3.61
N ARG A 293 -1.55 -18.76 3.97
CA ARG A 293 -0.54 -17.76 4.34
C ARG A 293 -0.75 -17.02 5.68
N GLN A 294 -1.87 -17.22 6.39
CA GLN A 294 -2.03 -16.74 7.78
C GLN A 294 -1.49 -17.76 8.79
N SER A 295 -1.02 -17.24 9.92
CA SER A 295 -0.67 -18.04 11.10
C SER A 295 -1.92 -18.71 11.70
N GLN A 296 -1.77 -19.92 12.21
CA GLN A 296 -2.79 -20.58 13.01
C GLN A 296 -2.78 -20.14 14.49
N VAL A 297 -1.75 -19.39 14.93
CA VAL A 297 -1.58 -18.98 16.33
C VAL A 297 -2.49 -17.78 16.63
N ASP A 298 -3.31 -17.87 17.68
CA ASP A 298 -3.98 -16.67 18.21
C ASP A 298 -3.02 -15.91 19.12
N PHE A 299 -2.55 -14.75 18.67
CA PHE A 299 -1.55 -13.94 19.38
C PHE A 299 -2.06 -13.41 20.74
N ASP A 300 -3.38 -13.29 20.94
CA ASP A 300 -3.94 -12.87 22.25
C ASP A 300 -3.87 -14.00 23.29
N ASN A 301 -3.87 -15.26 22.85
CA ASN A 301 -3.87 -16.45 23.71
C ASN A 301 -3.24 -17.65 22.97
N PRO A 302 -1.90 -17.74 22.89
CA PRO A 302 -1.23 -18.76 22.11
C PRO A 302 -1.35 -20.16 22.73
N ASP A 303 -1.83 -21.11 21.93
CA ASP A 303 -1.82 -22.54 22.26
C ASP A 303 -0.40 -23.09 22.10
N TYR A 304 0.38 -23.09 23.19
CA TYR A 304 1.75 -23.59 23.20
C TYR A 304 1.88 -25.11 23.23
N GLU A 305 0.79 -25.87 23.41
CA GLU A 305 0.82 -27.33 23.27
C GLU A 305 0.79 -27.70 21.78
N LYS A 306 -0.04 -27.00 21.00
CA LYS A 306 -0.11 -27.14 19.54
C LYS A 306 1.00 -26.38 18.80
N PHE A 307 1.47 -25.25 19.35
CA PHE A 307 2.42 -24.33 18.69
C PHE A 307 3.66 -24.02 19.57
N PRO A 308 4.43 -25.04 20.03
CA PRO A 308 5.50 -24.83 21.00
C PRO A 308 6.60 -23.86 20.55
N ASN A 309 6.95 -23.83 19.27
CA ASN A 309 7.99 -22.93 18.74
C ASN A 309 7.59 -21.44 18.77
N PHE A 310 6.31 -21.11 18.95
CA PHE A 310 5.87 -19.72 19.07
C PHE A 310 6.46 -19.03 20.32
N ARG A 311 7.00 -19.80 21.28
CA ARG A 311 7.81 -19.28 22.40
C ARG A 311 9.13 -18.62 21.96
N ASN A 312 9.61 -18.94 20.76
CA ASN A 312 10.90 -18.52 20.23
C ASN A 312 10.78 -17.40 19.17
N VAL A 313 9.56 -16.91 18.92
CA VAL A 313 9.28 -15.89 17.90
C VAL A 313 9.81 -14.53 18.36
N VAL A 314 10.42 -13.76 17.45
CA VAL A 314 10.98 -12.42 17.74
C VAL A 314 10.61 -11.48 16.61
N GLY A 315 9.83 -10.44 16.93
CA GLY A 315 9.31 -9.49 15.95
C GLY A 315 10.23 -8.32 15.64
N TYR A 316 9.96 -7.66 14.53
CA TYR A 316 10.48 -6.36 14.15
C TYR A 316 9.29 -5.38 14.10
N GLU A 317 9.30 -4.33 14.91
CA GLU A 317 8.14 -3.51 15.20
C GLU A 317 8.33 -2.04 14.81
N THR A 318 7.26 -1.40 14.34
CA THR A 318 7.16 0.06 14.23
C THR A 318 5.72 0.51 14.39
N VAL A 319 5.52 1.78 14.77
CA VAL A 319 4.30 2.52 14.42
C VAL A 319 4.57 3.31 13.14
N VAL A 320 3.61 3.31 12.21
CA VAL A 320 3.55 4.22 11.06
C VAL A 320 2.43 5.23 11.24
N GLY A 321 2.72 6.49 10.92
CA GLY A 321 1.77 7.61 10.90
C GLY A 321 1.60 8.23 9.51
N PRO A 322 0.79 9.30 9.38
CA PRO A 322 0.56 9.98 8.11
C PRO A 322 1.86 10.40 7.41
N GLY A 323 2.07 9.90 6.19
CA GLY A 323 3.25 10.17 5.36
C GLY A 323 4.35 9.09 5.42
N ASP A 324 4.35 8.22 6.44
CA ASP A 324 5.28 7.10 6.53
C ASP A 324 4.99 6.05 5.44
N VAL A 325 6.05 5.48 4.87
CA VAL A 325 5.98 4.30 4.01
C VAL A 325 6.80 3.17 4.63
N LEU A 326 6.16 2.09 5.07
CA LEU A 326 6.84 0.87 5.48
C LEU A 326 7.06 -0.02 4.25
N TYR A 327 8.31 -0.41 4.00
CA TYR A 327 8.60 -1.54 3.13
C TYR A 327 8.32 -2.84 3.90
N ILE A 328 7.39 -3.65 3.39
CA ILE A 328 7.13 -5.01 3.83
C ILE A 328 7.67 -5.93 2.72
N PRO A 329 8.82 -6.60 2.94
CA PRO A 329 9.41 -7.43 1.90
C PRO A 329 8.58 -8.70 1.66
N MET A 330 8.68 -9.24 0.44
CA MET A 330 7.97 -10.46 0.04
C MET A 330 8.32 -11.64 0.98
N TYR A 331 7.32 -12.47 1.31
CA TYR A 331 7.37 -13.54 2.31
C TYR A 331 7.65 -13.13 3.77
N TRP A 332 7.86 -11.85 4.10
CA TRP A 332 7.85 -11.44 5.51
C TRP A 332 6.43 -11.52 6.07
N TRP A 333 6.35 -12.14 7.24
CA TRP A 333 5.13 -12.14 8.03
C TRP A 333 4.87 -10.74 8.57
N HIS A 334 3.61 -10.33 8.65
CA HIS A 334 3.20 -9.07 9.25
C HIS A 334 1.84 -9.20 9.94
N HIS A 335 1.81 -8.77 11.21
CA HIS A 335 0.63 -8.48 12.02
C HIS A 335 0.47 -6.96 12.07
N ILE A 336 -0.72 -6.45 11.77
CA ILE A 336 -0.95 -5.00 11.67
C ILE A 336 -2.17 -4.62 12.51
N GLU A 337 -1.97 -3.72 13.47
CA GLU A 337 -3.03 -3.21 14.33
C GLU A 337 -3.19 -1.69 14.22
N SER A 338 -4.43 -1.25 13.97
CA SER A 338 -4.84 0.14 14.16
C SER A 338 -4.86 0.42 15.65
N LEU A 339 -4.21 1.50 16.11
CA LEU A 339 -4.04 1.73 17.56
C LEU A 339 -5.38 1.83 18.31
N LEU A 340 -5.40 1.39 19.57
CA LEU A 340 -6.56 1.57 20.46
C LEU A 340 -6.80 3.07 20.70
N ASN A 341 -8.06 3.50 20.71
CA ASN A 341 -8.47 4.90 20.92
C ASN A 341 -7.79 5.90 19.95
N GLY A 342 -7.34 5.42 18.78
CA GLY A 342 -6.58 6.19 17.78
C GLY A 342 -7.43 6.78 16.65
N GLY A 343 -8.76 6.63 16.71
CA GLY A 343 -9.68 6.96 15.61
C GLY A 343 -9.53 6.05 14.40
N ILE A 344 -10.15 6.45 13.28
CA ILE A 344 -10.03 5.70 12.03
C ILE A 344 -8.62 5.75 11.45
N THR A 345 -8.25 4.68 10.76
CA THR A 345 -6.97 4.56 10.05
C THR A 345 -7.20 4.41 8.55
N ILE A 346 -6.41 5.10 7.74
CA ILE A 346 -6.42 5.01 6.27
C ILE A 346 -5.00 4.67 5.78
N THR A 347 -4.89 3.68 4.91
CA THR A 347 -3.64 3.26 4.26
C THR A 347 -3.90 2.98 2.78
N VAL A 348 -2.93 3.22 1.90
CA VAL A 348 -2.88 2.63 0.56
C VAL A 348 -1.61 1.80 0.43
N ASN A 349 -1.72 0.54 -0.01
CA ASN A 349 -0.56 -0.30 -0.31
C ASN A 349 -0.19 -0.26 -1.79
N PHE A 350 1.01 -0.74 -2.13
CA PHE A 350 1.52 -0.85 -3.50
C PHE A 350 2.16 -2.23 -3.66
N TRP A 351 1.40 -3.19 -4.19
CA TRP A 351 1.88 -4.57 -4.38
C TRP A 351 2.55 -4.76 -5.74
N TYR A 352 3.83 -5.13 -5.72
CA TYR A 352 4.61 -5.50 -6.91
C TYR A 352 4.91 -7.00 -6.90
N LYS A 353 4.82 -7.64 -8.06
CA LYS A 353 5.36 -9.01 -8.21
C LYS A 353 6.86 -8.99 -7.90
N GLY A 354 7.34 -9.98 -7.15
CA GLY A 354 8.77 -10.14 -6.88
C GLY A 354 9.62 -10.28 -8.15
N ALA A 355 10.94 -10.14 -7.99
CA ALA A 355 11.89 -10.42 -9.07
C ALA A 355 11.75 -11.88 -9.56
N PRO A 356 12.01 -12.16 -10.85
CA PRO A 356 11.96 -13.53 -11.37
C PRO A 356 13.06 -14.39 -10.74
N THR A 357 12.79 -15.69 -10.59
CA THR A 357 13.75 -16.67 -10.06
C THR A 357 15.11 -16.56 -10.77
N PRO A 358 16.24 -16.40 -10.03
CA PRO A 358 17.56 -16.28 -10.63
C PRO A 358 17.91 -17.44 -11.57
N LYS A 359 18.55 -17.13 -12.71
CA LYS A 359 18.97 -18.14 -13.71
C LYS A 359 19.95 -19.19 -13.17
N ARG A 360 20.69 -18.83 -12.11
CA ARG A 360 21.54 -19.72 -11.32
C ARG A 360 21.03 -19.66 -9.89
N ILE A 361 20.70 -20.81 -9.32
CA ILE A 361 20.39 -20.92 -7.90
C ILE A 361 21.70 -21.05 -7.12
N GLU A 362 21.85 -20.23 -6.09
CA GLU A 362 22.97 -20.29 -5.15
C GLU A 362 22.54 -21.05 -3.89
N TYR A 363 23.50 -21.68 -3.23
CA TYR A 363 23.27 -22.55 -2.06
C TYR A 363 24.19 -22.12 -0.91
N PRO A 364 23.75 -22.18 0.36
CA PRO A 364 22.44 -22.67 0.82
C PRO A 364 21.26 -21.75 0.44
N LEU A 365 20.07 -22.33 0.28
CA LEU A 365 18.86 -21.58 -0.10
C LEU A 365 18.43 -20.60 1.00
N LYS A 366 18.08 -19.37 0.61
CA LYS A 366 17.42 -18.37 1.48
C LYS A 366 16.09 -18.93 2.03
N ALA A 367 15.68 -18.48 3.22
CA ALA A 367 14.46 -18.99 3.88
C ALA A 367 13.19 -18.89 3.02
N HIS A 368 12.95 -17.75 2.36
CA HIS A 368 11.78 -17.57 1.49
C HIS A 368 11.78 -18.53 0.27
N GLN A 369 12.94 -18.99 -0.21
CA GLN A 369 13.02 -20.02 -1.24
C GLN A 369 12.56 -21.38 -0.70
N LYS A 370 12.89 -21.72 0.55
CA LYS A 370 12.37 -22.91 1.24
C LYS A 370 10.85 -22.83 1.42
N VAL A 371 10.32 -21.65 1.80
CA VAL A 371 8.86 -21.40 1.88
C VAL A 371 8.20 -21.63 0.53
N ALA A 372 8.76 -21.09 -0.57
CA ALA A 372 8.25 -21.33 -1.91
C ALA A 372 8.27 -22.82 -2.32
N ILE A 373 9.31 -23.58 -1.93
CA ILE A 373 9.38 -25.04 -2.12
C ILE A 373 8.27 -25.74 -1.35
N MET A 374 8.12 -25.49 -0.04
CA MET A 374 7.07 -26.11 0.79
C MET A 374 5.67 -25.85 0.20
N ARG A 375 5.39 -24.59 -0.16
CA ARG A 375 4.11 -24.21 -0.80
C ARG A 375 3.85 -24.95 -2.12
N ASN A 376 4.90 -25.24 -2.89
CA ASN A 376 4.75 -25.93 -4.17
C ASN A 376 4.65 -27.45 -4.00
N ILE A 377 5.33 -28.05 -3.01
CA ILE A 377 5.13 -29.46 -2.64
C ILE A 377 3.69 -29.70 -2.21
N GLU A 378 3.11 -28.85 -1.35
CA GLU A 378 1.70 -28.97 -0.97
C GLU A 378 0.77 -28.92 -2.19
N LYS A 379 0.93 -27.92 -3.07
CA LYS A 379 0.12 -27.78 -4.31
C LYS A 379 0.23 -29.03 -5.20
N MET A 380 1.46 -29.49 -5.47
CA MET A 380 1.71 -30.65 -6.32
C MET A 380 1.09 -31.93 -5.74
N LEU A 381 1.14 -32.14 -4.42
CA LEU A 381 0.48 -33.26 -3.78
C LEU A 381 -1.05 -33.14 -3.83
N GLY A 382 -1.61 -31.95 -3.62
CA GLY A 382 -3.06 -31.73 -3.71
C GLY A 382 -3.63 -31.96 -5.10
N GLU A 383 -2.87 -31.61 -6.15
CA GLU A 383 -3.20 -31.88 -7.55
C GLU A 383 -3.03 -33.37 -7.88
N ALA A 384 -1.88 -33.97 -7.55
CA ALA A 384 -1.57 -35.37 -7.88
C ALA A 384 -2.46 -36.41 -7.15
N LEU A 385 -2.97 -36.08 -5.96
CA LEU A 385 -3.94 -36.90 -5.23
C LEU A 385 -5.39 -36.66 -5.66
N GLY A 386 -5.67 -35.58 -6.39
CA GLY A 386 -7.03 -35.12 -6.71
C GLY A 386 -7.87 -34.69 -5.50
N ASN A 387 -7.35 -34.78 -4.29
CA ASN A 387 -8.02 -34.45 -3.03
C ASN A 387 -7.09 -33.71 -2.05
N PRO A 388 -7.31 -32.41 -1.81
CA PRO A 388 -6.51 -31.63 -0.86
C PRO A 388 -6.47 -32.16 0.58
N GLN A 389 -7.46 -32.98 1.01
CA GLN A 389 -7.50 -33.53 2.36
C GLN A 389 -6.50 -34.68 2.58
N GLU A 390 -5.98 -35.29 1.52
CA GLU A 390 -5.05 -36.44 1.60
C GLU A 390 -3.57 -36.02 1.68
N VAL A 391 -3.27 -34.74 1.43
CA VAL A 391 -1.90 -34.17 1.53
C VAL A 391 -1.34 -34.33 2.95
N GLY A 392 -2.13 -34.01 3.98
CA GLY A 392 -1.73 -34.13 5.39
C GLY A 392 -1.42 -35.57 5.81
N PRO A 393 -2.33 -36.55 5.59
CA PRO A 393 -2.08 -37.97 5.82
C PRO A 393 -0.84 -38.50 5.07
N LEU A 394 -0.65 -38.13 3.80
CA LEU A 394 0.52 -38.55 3.01
C LEU A 394 1.83 -38.01 3.61
N LEU A 395 1.90 -36.72 3.93
CA LEU A 395 3.09 -36.12 4.54
C LEU A 395 3.42 -36.74 5.91
N ASN A 396 2.41 -37.01 6.74
CA ASN A 396 2.60 -37.72 8.01
C ASN A 396 3.16 -39.14 7.79
N MET A 397 2.64 -39.87 6.81
CA MET A 397 3.17 -41.19 6.45
C MET A 397 4.62 -41.11 5.95
N MET A 398 4.99 -40.03 5.23
CA MET A 398 6.35 -39.85 4.70
C MET A 398 7.41 -39.60 5.79
N ILE A 399 7.08 -38.86 6.86
CA ILE A 399 8.06 -38.45 7.88
C ILE A 399 8.14 -39.37 9.11
N LYS A 400 7.03 -39.97 9.54
CA LYS A 400 6.96 -40.70 10.82
C LYS A 400 7.82 -41.96 10.82
N GLY A 401 8.66 -42.12 11.85
CA GLY A 401 9.65 -43.18 11.98
C GLY A 401 10.77 -43.10 10.93
N ARG A 402 11.08 -41.92 10.39
CA ARG A 402 12.01 -41.71 9.27
C ARG A 402 12.76 -40.37 9.28
N TYR A 403 12.10 -39.29 9.67
CA TYR A 403 12.60 -37.90 9.60
C TYR A 403 12.07 -37.04 10.77
N ASP A 404 11.62 -37.68 11.84
CA ASP A 404 10.96 -37.13 13.04
C ASP A 404 11.89 -36.96 14.25
#